data_AF-A0A484YV15-F1
#
_entry.id   AF-A0A484YV15-F1
#
_cell.length_a   1.000
_cell.length_b   1.000
_cell.length_c   1.000
_cell.angle_alpha   90.00
_cell.angle_beta   90.00
_cell.angle_gamma   90.00
#
_symmetry.space_group_name_H-M   'P 1'
#
loop_
_entity.id
_entity.type
_entity.pdbx_description
1 polymer ?
#
loop_
_entity_poly.entity_id
_entity_poly.type
_entity_poly.pdbx_seq_one_letter_code
_entity_poly.pdbx_strand_id
1 'polypeptide(L)' 'MKIIILGAGQVGGTLAENLVGENNDITIVDTNGERLRVLQDKFDLRVVQGHGSHPPRPA' A
#
# COMPACT_ATOMS: atom_id res chain seq x y z
N MET A 1 6.08 -13.19 0.30
CA MET A 1 4.87 -13.34 1.15
C MET A 1 3.84 -12.28 0.77
N LYS A 2 2.53 -12.45 1.06
CA LYS A 2 1.52 -11.41 0.77
C LYS A 2 1.30 -10.53 2.01
N ILE A 3 1.56 -9.23 1.90
CA ILE A 3 1.49 -8.26 2.99
C ILE A 3 0.56 -7.12 2.58
N ILE A 4 -0.38 -6.75 3.45
CA ILE A 4 -1.29 -5.64 3.24
C ILE A 4 -1.03 -4.58 4.32
N ILE A 5 -0.80 -3.34 3.90
CA ILE A 5 -0.56 -2.19 4.77
C ILE A 5 -1.74 -1.23 4.63
N LEU A 6 -2.43 -0.94 5.73
CA LEU A 6 -3.50 0.06 5.76
C LEU A 6 -2.92 1.38 6.26
N GLY A 7 -2.70 2.31 5.33
CA GLY A 7 -2.12 3.63 5.58
C GLY A 7 -0.75 3.79 4.92
N ALA A 8 -0.65 4.73 3.98
CA ALA A 8 0.54 5.21 3.29
C ALA A 8 1.16 6.44 4.00
N GLY A 9 0.95 6.56 5.31
CA GLY A 9 1.59 7.59 6.13
C GLY A 9 3.10 7.36 6.30
N GLN A 10 3.72 8.08 7.23
CA GLN A 10 5.17 7.94 7.49
C GLN A 10 5.56 6.50 7.82
N VAL A 11 4.85 5.86 8.77
CA VAL A 11 5.17 4.49 9.19
C VAL A 11 4.91 3.48 8.08
N GLY A 12 3.76 3.56 7.41
CA GLY A 12 3.40 2.59 6.35
C GLY A 12 4.31 2.69 5.13
N GLY A 13 4.73 3.90 4.76
CA GLY A 13 5.70 4.10 3.68
C GLY A 13 7.07 3.51 4.01
N THR A 14 7.60 3.80 5.20
CA THR A 14 8.90 3.23 5.64
C THR A 14 8.84 1.71 5.79
N LEU A 15 7.72 1.17 6.28
CA LEU A 15 7.56 -0.28 6.39
C LEU A 15 7.56 -0.94 5.00
N ALA A 16 6.85 -0.35 4.04
CA ALA A 16 6.84 -0.85 2.67
C ALA A 16 8.24 -0.81 2.04
N GLU A 17 8.97 0.29 2.22
CA GLU A 17 10.35 0.46 1.73
C GLU A 17 11.28 -0.66 2.22
N ASN A 18 11.22 -1.00 3.51
CA ASN A 18 12.05 -2.06 4.08
C ASN A 18 11.67 -3.46 3.59
N LEU A 19 10.42 -3.67 3.15
CA LEU A 19 9.90 -4.98 2.76
C LEU A 19 9.99 -5.27 1.25
N VAL A 20 10.14 -4.23 0.42
CA VAL A 20 10.10 -4.27 -1.06
C VAL A 20 11.24 -5.09 -1.70
N GLY A 21 12.25 -5.54 -0.95
CA GLY A 21 13.38 -6.31 -1.50
C GLY A 21 13.29 -7.84 -1.39
N GLU A 22 12.41 -8.39 -0.55
CA GLU A 22 12.48 -9.81 -0.13
C GLU A 22 11.43 -10.74 -0.80
N ASN A 23 11.13 -10.56 -2.10
CA ASN A 23 10.08 -11.33 -2.79
C ASN A 23 8.71 -11.24 -2.08
N ASN A 24 8.39 -10.04 -1.58
CA ASN A 24 7.13 -9.76 -0.91
C ASN A 24 6.15 -9.05 -1.85
N ASP A 25 4.96 -9.61 -1.99
CA ASP A 25 3.82 -8.96 -2.62
C ASP A 25 3.21 -8.00 -1.60
N ILE A 26 3.58 -6.73 -1.70
CA ILE A 26 3.10 -5.68 -0.79
C ILE A 26 1.95 -4.94 -1.46
N THR A 27 0.85 -4.76 -0.72
CA THR A 27 -0.29 -3.94 -1.15
C THR A 27 -0.57 -2.87 -0.10
N ILE A 28 -0.55 -1.60 -0.49
CA ILE A 28 -0.85 -0.48 0.41
C ILE A 28 -2.22 0.09 0.10
N VAL A 29 -3.05 0.25 1.12
CA VAL A 29 -4.37 0.91 1.03
C VAL A 29 -4.30 2.25 1.73
N ASP A 30 -4.59 3.35 1.05
CA ASP A 30 -4.72 4.67 1.67
C ASP A 30 -5.79 5.50 0.96
N THR A 31 -6.34 6.51 1.63
CA THR A 31 -7.34 7.40 1.04
C THR A 31 -6.68 8.48 0.16
N ASN A 32 -5.42 8.81 0.44
CA ASN A 32 -4.65 9.83 -0.26
C ASN A 32 -3.91 9.25 -1.47
N GLY A 33 -4.46 9.48 -2.67
CA GLY A 33 -3.90 9.01 -3.93
C GLY A 33 -2.51 9.56 -4.26
N GLU A 34 -2.19 10.79 -3.84
CA GLU A 34 -0.86 11.39 -4.08
C GLU A 34 0.24 10.60 -3.37
N ARG A 35 -0.01 10.18 -2.11
CA ARG A 35 0.96 9.36 -1.36
C ARG A 35 1.14 7.99 -1.99
N LEU A 36 0.03 7.37 -2.39
CA LEU A 36 0.06 6.08 -3.06
C LEU A 36 0.86 6.14 -4.37
N ARG A 37 0.65 7.18 -5.17
CA ARG A 37 1.38 7.39 -6.42
C ARG A 37 2.89 7.53 -6.18
N VAL A 38 3.30 8.35 -5.21
CA VAL A 38 4.72 8.51 -4.86
C VAL A 38 5.35 7.19 -4.42
N LEU A 39 4.63 6.35 -3.68
CA LEU A 39 5.14 5.03 -3.25
C LEU A 39 5.22 4.05 -4.42
N GLN A 40 4.20 4.03 -5.28
CA GLN A 40 4.16 3.16 -6.47
C GLN A 40 5.24 3.55 -7.50
N ASP A 41 5.57 4.83 -7.64
CA ASP A 41 6.63 5.30 -8.53
C ASP A 41 8.04 4.97 -8.00
N LYS A 42 8.20 4.85 -6.67
CA LYS A 42 9.48 4.58 -6.01
C LYS A 42 9.78 3.10 -5.80
N PHE A 43 8.75 2.29 -5.61
CA PHE A 43 8.86 0.91 -5.15
C PHE A 43 7.97 -0.03 -5.97
N ASP A 44 8.43 -1.28 -6.16
CA ASP A 44 7.63 -2.32 -6.81
C ASP A 44 6.59 -2.89 -5.84
N LEU A 45 5.47 -2.17 -5.68
CA LEU A 45 4.37 -2.54 -4.82
C LEU A 45 3.02 -2.21 -5.45
N ARG A 46 1.95 -2.83 -4.96
CA ARG A 46 0.58 -2.50 -5.35
C ARG A 46 0.00 -1.45 -4.42
N VAL A 47 -0.83 -0.56 -4.98
CA VAL A 47 -1.57 0.43 -4.21
C VAL A 47 -3.06 0.33 -4.50
N VAL A 48 -3.87 0.61 -3.48
CA VAL A 48 -5.32 0.67 -3.58
C VAL A 48 -5.78 1.97 -2.92
N GLN A 49 -6.43 2.84 -3.69
CA GLN A 49 -7.02 4.03 -3.12
C GLN A 49 -8.37 3.69 -2.49
N GLY A 50 -8.50 3.86 -1.18
CA GLY A 50 -9.74 3.57 -0.48
C GLY A 50 -9.62 3.52 1.04
N HIS A 51 -10.75 3.28 1.69
CA HIS A 51 -10.78 3.01 3.12
C HIS A 51 -10.56 1.52 3.35
N GLY A 52 -9.48 1.15 4.03
CA GLY A 52 -9.16 -0.25 4.37
C GLY A 52 -10.21 -0.95 5.25
N SER A 53 -11.12 -0.18 5.85
CA SER A 53 -12.23 -0.66 6.67
C SER A 53 -13.53 -0.89 5.89
N HIS A 54 -13.55 -0.64 4.57
CA HIS A 54 -14.74 -0.81 3.75
C HIS A 54 -14.60 -2.06 2.87
N PRO A 55 -15.39 -3.13 3.09
CA PRO A 55 -15.42 -4.22 2.15
C PRO A 55 -15.98 -3.73 0.80
N PRO A 56 -15.40 -4.13 -0.35
CA PRO A 56 -16.00 -3.84 -1.63
C PRO A 56 -17.39 -4.48 -1.66
N ARG A 57 -18.43 -3.68 -1.93
CA ARG A 57 -19.80 -4.18 -2.05
C ARG A 57 -19.82 -5.16 -3.25
N PRO A 58 -20.24 -6.43 -3.07
CA PRO A 58 -20.45 -7.32 -4.19
C PRO A 58 -21.62 -6.77 -5.02
N ALA A 59 -21.40 -6.60 -6.32
CA ALA A 59 -22.45 -6.34 -7.30
C ALA A 59 -23.22 -7.63 -7.59
#